data_AF-A0AAP2W3X8-F1
#
_entry.id   AF-A0AAP2W3X8-F1
#
_cell.length_a   1.000
_cell.length_b   1.000
_cell.length_c   1.000
_cell.angle_alpha   90.00
_cell.angle_beta   90.00
_cell.angle_gamma   90.00
#
_symmetry.space_group_name_H-M   'P 1'
#
loop_
_entity.id
_entity.type
_entity.pdbx_description
1 polymer ?
#
loop_
_entity_poly.entity_id
_entity_poly.type
_entity_poly.pdbx_seq_one_letter_code
_entity_poly.pdbx_strand_id
1 'polypeptide(L)'
;MEEIVHIVPLGFEIDRVIKPFEKLRANRVYLLYRGNALPTKKGDARAKDPGHFLSTVKVQLEDMGISVVLVETEIFDVLELLKAVSGIILKEKLEKNIVYVNMCAAGRLSSVASTLAAMYHDVKVYYVKADDYPTEGKAIIEHGLSIVEKPNYSILTNFTIDIPTGAKGIFLAELYRKGEMTTNDIIKMIEERKLPGFDDLNEAIKGKERTLNNKLVRINMGLLRDLEHNNYIEVEKRGRKKIIKITDKGSYAACLIGEYTENFPSLSS
;
A
#
# COMPACT_ATOMS: atom_id res chain seq x y z
N MET A 1 23.02 -1.31 -7.86
CA MET A 1 23.22 -2.75 -7.57
C MET A 1 21.88 -3.26 -7.07
N GLU A 2 21.41 -4.40 -7.53
CA GLU A 2 20.12 -4.96 -7.08
C GLU A 2 20.20 -5.32 -5.58
N GLU A 3 19.28 -4.79 -4.78
CA GLU A 3 19.13 -5.13 -3.37
C GLU A 3 17.93 -6.05 -3.12
N ILE A 4 18.01 -6.85 -2.05
CA ILE A 4 16.87 -7.62 -1.54
C ILE A 4 16.27 -6.85 -0.37
N VAL A 5 15.01 -6.47 -0.52
CA VAL A 5 14.29 -5.60 0.41
C VAL A 5 13.09 -6.34 0.99
N HIS A 6 12.90 -6.22 2.29
CA HIS A 6 11.75 -6.79 2.99
C HIS A 6 10.87 -5.69 3.55
N ILE A 7 9.56 -5.79 3.35
CA ILE A 7 8.56 -4.90 3.96
C ILE A 7 7.87 -5.65 5.08
N VAL A 8 7.94 -5.09 6.30
CA VAL A 8 7.46 -5.75 7.51
C VAL A 8 6.61 -4.77 8.32
N PRO A 9 5.27 -4.88 8.26
CA PRO A 9 4.40 -4.26 9.25
C PRO A 9 4.68 -4.87 10.62
N LEU A 10 4.93 -4.01 11.62
CA LEU A 10 5.39 -4.40 12.94
C LEU A 10 4.38 -3.98 14.02
N GLY A 11 3.79 -4.98 14.67
CA GLY A 11 3.04 -4.86 15.91
C GLY A 11 3.89 -5.34 17.09
N PHE A 12 3.38 -6.33 17.82
CA PHE A 12 4.02 -6.89 19.01
C PHE A 12 4.76 -8.21 18.71
N GLU A 13 5.55 -8.25 17.64
CA GLU A 13 6.22 -9.47 17.17
C GLU A 13 7.72 -9.23 17.09
N ILE A 14 8.55 -10.17 17.55
CA ILE A 14 10.02 -10.13 17.38
C ILE A 14 10.44 -11.30 16.52
N ASP A 15 10.14 -12.52 17.00
CA ASP A 15 10.61 -13.76 16.37
C ASP A 15 10.14 -13.88 14.91
N ARG A 16 8.87 -13.54 14.63
CA ARG A 16 8.32 -13.54 13.27
C ARG A 16 8.96 -12.54 12.32
N VAL A 17 9.71 -11.55 12.83
CA VAL A 17 10.50 -10.64 12.02
C VAL A 17 11.92 -11.15 11.85
N ILE A 18 12.57 -11.52 12.95
CA ILE A 18 14.01 -11.80 12.99
C ILE A 18 14.32 -13.18 12.42
N LYS A 19 13.60 -14.21 12.86
CA LYS A 19 13.92 -15.61 12.55
C LYS A 19 14.00 -15.95 11.06
N PRO A 20 13.14 -15.41 10.17
CA PRO A 20 13.28 -15.65 8.74
C PRO A 20 14.65 -15.30 8.17
N PHE A 21 15.38 -14.33 8.74
CA PHE A 21 16.68 -13.88 8.24
C PHE A 21 17.84 -14.83 8.56
N GLU A 22 17.59 -15.91 9.31
CA GLU A 22 18.54 -17.05 9.38
C GLU A 22 18.65 -17.80 8.04
N LYS A 23 17.66 -17.65 7.14
CA LYS A 23 17.62 -18.28 5.80
C LYS A 23 17.41 -17.31 4.66
N LEU A 24 16.63 -16.26 4.87
CA LEU A 24 16.37 -15.21 3.88
C LEU A 24 17.46 -14.15 3.95
N ARG A 25 18.01 -13.78 2.79
CA ARG A 25 18.95 -12.64 2.70
C ARG A 25 18.15 -11.34 2.64
N ALA A 26 18.60 -10.31 3.36
CA ALA A 26 18.13 -8.95 3.19
C ALA A 26 19.30 -7.98 3.15
N ASN A 27 19.22 -6.99 2.27
CA ASN A 27 20.05 -5.80 2.31
C ASN A 27 19.37 -4.72 3.17
N ARG A 28 18.04 -4.62 3.07
CA ARG A 28 17.24 -3.61 3.73
C ARG A 28 15.88 -4.14 4.19
N VAL A 29 15.43 -3.66 5.34
CA VAL A 29 14.09 -3.92 5.89
C VAL A 29 13.36 -2.60 6.12
N TYR A 30 12.17 -2.47 5.54
CA TYR A 30 11.20 -1.45 5.89
C TYR A 30 10.37 -1.95 7.07
N LEU A 31 10.53 -1.33 8.24
CA LEU A 31 9.67 -1.57 9.40
C LEU A 31 8.54 -0.54 9.41
N LEU A 32 7.32 -1.00 9.13
CA LEU A 32 6.13 -0.17 9.16
C LEU A 32 5.54 -0.24 10.56
N TYR A 33 5.48 0.87 11.28
CA TYR A 33 5.07 0.90 12.68
C TYR A 33 4.10 2.04 12.95
N ARG A 34 3.31 1.92 14.03
CA ARG A 34 2.49 3.02 14.54
C ARG A 34 3.32 3.86 15.50
N GLY A 35 3.42 5.17 15.29
CA GLY A 35 4.21 6.06 16.16
C GLY A 35 3.63 6.25 17.56
N ASN A 36 2.31 6.10 17.70
CA ASN A 36 1.65 6.06 18.99
C ASN A 36 1.69 4.66 19.61
N ALA A 37 1.64 4.61 20.95
CA ALA A 37 1.56 3.35 21.69
C ALA A 37 0.45 2.46 21.11
N LEU A 38 0.82 1.22 20.78
CA LEU A 38 -0.12 0.24 20.27
C LEU A 38 -1.21 -0.04 21.33
N PRO A 39 -2.48 -0.29 20.92
CA PRO A 39 -3.55 -0.53 21.88
C PRO A 39 -3.28 -1.78 22.73
N THR A 40 -3.22 -1.60 24.04
CA THR A 40 -3.03 -2.68 25.03
C THR A 40 -4.09 -2.60 26.12
N LYS A 41 -4.49 -3.74 26.68
CA LYS A 41 -5.36 -3.74 27.86
C LYS A 41 -4.59 -3.30 29.11
N LYS A 42 -5.29 -2.75 30.11
CA LYS A 42 -4.68 -2.43 31.41
C LYS A 42 -4.12 -3.72 32.05
N GLY A 43 -2.86 -3.69 32.46
CA GLY A 43 -2.16 -4.87 33.03
C GLY A 43 -1.42 -5.73 32.00
N ASP A 44 -1.47 -5.38 30.71
CA ASP A 44 -0.70 -6.04 29.67
C ASP A 44 0.80 -5.72 29.79
N ALA A 45 1.66 -6.72 29.71
CA ALA A 45 3.11 -6.54 29.78
C ALA A 45 3.63 -5.57 28.70
N ARG A 46 2.99 -5.57 27.52
CA ARG A 46 3.34 -4.73 26.37
C ARG A 46 3.05 -3.25 26.61
N ALA A 47 2.18 -2.92 27.56
CA ALA A 47 1.84 -1.54 27.91
C ALA A 47 2.96 -0.82 28.68
N LYS A 48 3.92 -1.58 29.24
CA LYS A 48 4.98 -1.05 30.09
C LYS A 48 6.05 -0.29 29.30
N ASP A 49 6.32 -0.75 28.09
CA ASP A 49 7.24 -0.10 27.16
C ASP A 49 6.69 -0.22 25.73
N PRO A 50 5.91 0.77 25.27
CA PRO A 50 5.30 0.77 23.94
C PRO A 50 6.31 0.74 22.79
N GLY A 51 7.58 1.11 23.03
CA GLY A 51 8.64 1.16 22.03
C GLY A 51 9.49 -0.11 21.95
N HIS A 52 9.37 -1.01 22.94
CA HIS A 52 10.23 -2.17 23.12
C HIS A 52 10.36 -3.04 21.86
N PHE A 53 9.24 -3.40 21.24
CA PHE A 53 9.23 -4.29 20.08
C PHE A 53 9.93 -3.67 18.86
N LEU A 54 9.68 -2.39 18.62
CA LEU A 54 10.32 -1.65 17.53
C LEU A 54 11.83 -1.52 17.75
N SER A 55 12.25 -1.09 18.94
CA SER A 55 13.65 -0.90 19.26
C SER A 55 14.41 -2.23 19.23
N THR A 56 13.84 -3.29 19.81
CA THR A 56 14.44 -4.63 19.84
C THR A 56 14.62 -5.19 18.43
N VAL A 57 13.57 -5.14 17.59
CA VAL A 57 13.65 -5.64 16.22
C VAL A 57 14.66 -4.83 15.40
N LYS A 58 14.65 -3.49 15.53
CA LYS A 58 15.61 -2.63 14.82
C LYS A 58 17.06 -3.01 15.17
N VAL A 59 17.39 -3.09 16.46
CA VAL A 59 18.74 -3.41 16.92
C VAL A 59 19.16 -4.79 16.41
N GLN A 60 18.31 -5.81 16.55
CA GLN A 60 18.65 -7.17 16.09
C GLN A 60 18.87 -7.24 14.57
N LEU A 61 18.08 -6.51 13.76
CA LEU A 61 18.31 -6.45 12.32
C LEU A 61 19.63 -5.75 11.98
N GLU A 62 19.95 -4.66 12.66
CA GLU A 62 21.20 -3.92 12.46
C GLU A 62 22.44 -4.74 12.87
N ASP A 63 22.34 -5.51 13.97
CA ASP A 63 23.38 -6.45 14.41
C ASP A 63 23.62 -7.59 13.40
N MET A 64 22.61 -7.93 12.60
CA MET A 64 22.71 -8.86 11.46
C MET A 64 23.28 -8.19 10.20
N GLY A 65 23.62 -6.91 10.25
CA GLY A 65 24.13 -6.14 9.11
C GLY A 65 23.05 -5.73 8.10
N ILE A 66 21.78 -5.75 8.49
CA ILE A 66 20.64 -5.39 7.63
C ILE A 66 20.28 -3.92 7.88
N SER A 67 20.23 -3.11 6.81
CA SER A 67 19.80 -1.71 6.94
C SER A 67 18.31 -1.62 7.30
N VAL A 68 17.96 -0.81 8.28
CA VAL A 68 16.56 -0.62 8.70
C VAL A 68 16.05 0.75 8.28
N VAL A 69 14.90 0.80 7.60
CA VAL A 69 14.16 2.03 7.31
C VAL A 69 12.85 2.00 8.08
N LEU A 70 12.66 2.99 8.95
CA LEU A 70 11.44 3.14 9.72
C LEU A 70 10.41 3.93 8.92
N VAL A 71 9.19 3.41 8.83
CA VAL A 71 8.06 4.07 8.17
C VAL A 71 6.90 4.13 9.14
N GLU A 72 6.59 5.33 9.61
CA GLU A 72 5.42 5.54 10.46
C GLU A 72 4.13 5.45 9.61
N THR A 73 3.21 4.59 10.00
CA THR A 73 1.90 4.42 9.35
C THR A 73 0.88 3.81 10.31
N GLU A 74 -0.40 4.00 10.02
CA GLU A 74 -1.48 3.37 10.76
C GLU A 74 -1.63 1.89 10.37
N ILE A 75 -0.80 1.01 10.97
CA ILE A 75 -0.71 -0.41 10.61
C ILE A 75 -2.02 -1.20 10.82
N PHE A 76 -2.96 -0.69 11.62
CA PHE A 76 -4.27 -1.31 11.86
C PHE A 76 -5.37 -0.77 10.96
N ASP A 77 -5.08 0.27 10.18
CA ASP A 77 -5.96 0.75 9.11
C ASP A 77 -5.54 0.07 7.80
N VAL A 78 -6.49 -0.61 7.17
CA VAL A 78 -6.21 -1.40 5.96
C VAL A 78 -5.83 -0.48 4.79
N LEU A 79 -6.48 0.67 4.64
CA LEU A 79 -6.21 1.58 3.52
C LEU A 79 -4.87 2.27 3.67
N GLU A 80 -4.53 2.75 4.87
CA GLU A 80 -3.24 3.37 5.13
C GLU A 80 -2.09 2.38 4.95
N LEU A 81 -2.25 1.14 5.45
CA LEU A 81 -1.22 0.13 5.26
C LEU A 81 -1.10 -0.33 3.81
N LEU A 82 -2.22 -0.51 3.09
CA LEU A 82 -2.21 -0.80 1.65
C LEU A 82 -1.44 0.26 0.88
N LYS A 83 -1.71 1.54 1.16
CA LYS A 83 -1.05 2.68 0.55
C LYS A 83 0.45 2.69 0.84
N ALA A 84 0.84 2.49 2.11
CA ALA A 84 2.23 2.47 2.53
C ALA A 84 3.02 1.32 1.88
N VAL A 85 2.50 0.09 1.94
CA VAL A 85 3.16 -1.09 1.36
C VAL A 85 3.25 -0.96 -0.17
N SER A 86 2.16 -0.57 -0.84
CA SER A 86 2.15 -0.38 -2.30
C SER A 86 3.14 0.69 -2.76
N GLY A 87 3.20 1.82 -2.06
CA GLY A 87 4.15 2.90 -2.36
C GLY A 87 5.61 2.46 -2.21
N ILE A 88 5.93 1.68 -1.17
CA ILE A 88 7.29 1.13 -0.98
C ILE A 88 7.60 0.13 -2.09
N ILE A 89 6.68 -0.78 -2.43
CA ILE A 89 6.91 -1.75 -3.51
C ILE A 89 7.22 -1.03 -4.83
N LEU A 90 6.45 -0.01 -5.19
CA LEU A 90 6.67 0.75 -6.42
C LEU A 90 8.03 1.45 -6.43
N LYS A 91 8.39 2.12 -5.33
CA LYS A 91 9.70 2.75 -5.18
C LYS A 91 10.83 1.75 -5.42
N GLU A 92 10.78 0.61 -4.75
CA GLU A 92 11.83 -0.40 -4.80
C GLU A 92 11.92 -1.06 -6.18
N LYS A 93 10.78 -1.26 -6.85
CA LYS A 93 10.75 -1.75 -8.23
C LYS A 93 11.36 -0.78 -9.23
N LEU A 94 11.16 0.53 -9.06
CA LEU A 94 11.80 1.55 -9.90
C LEU A 94 13.33 1.52 -9.75
N GLU A 95 13.80 1.22 -8.54
CA GLU A 95 15.23 1.00 -8.25
C GLU A 95 15.74 -0.39 -8.68
N LYS A 96 14.87 -1.23 -9.25
CA LYS A 96 15.14 -2.61 -9.69
C LYS A 96 15.56 -3.53 -8.53
N ASN A 97 15.03 -3.31 -7.34
CA ASN A 97 15.25 -4.16 -6.17
C ASN A 97 14.24 -5.31 -6.12
N ILE A 98 14.64 -6.42 -5.50
CA ILE A 98 13.77 -7.57 -5.24
C ILE A 98 13.03 -7.34 -3.93
N VAL A 99 11.70 -7.36 -3.97
CA VAL A 99 10.86 -7.08 -2.80
C VAL A 99 10.20 -8.35 -2.27
N TYR A 100 10.27 -8.52 -0.94
CA TYR A 100 9.52 -9.50 -0.17
C TYR A 100 8.63 -8.81 0.86
N VAL A 101 7.47 -9.38 1.15
CA VAL A 101 6.54 -8.83 2.14
C VAL A 101 6.26 -9.85 3.24
N ASN A 102 6.54 -9.48 4.48
CA ASN A 102 6.14 -10.25 5.65
C ASN A 102 4.69 -9.92 6.01
N MET A 103 3.81 -10.92 6.02
CA MET A 103 2.40 -10.69 6.36
C MET A 103 2.03 -10.96 7.83
N CYS A 104 2.95 -11.46 8.66
CA CYS A 104 2.60 -12.05 9.96
C CYS A 104 3.03 -11.22 11.18
N ALA A 105 3.72 -10.10 10.99
CA ALA A 105 4.31 -9.33 12.09
C ALA A 105 3.42 -8.23 12.72
N ALA A 106 2.18 -8.00 12.23
CA ALA A 106 1.29 -6.94 12.75
C ALA A 106 -0.21 -7.29 12.86
N GLY A 107 -0.56 -8.55 13.13
CA GLY A 107 -1.98 -8.93 13.31
C GLY A 107 -2.77 -9.02 12.01
N ARG A 108 -4.03 -9.46 12.11
CA ARG A 108 -4.78 -10.02 10.98
C ARG A 108 -5.13 -9.02 9.87
N LEU A 109 -5.54 -7.81 10.24
CA LEU A 109 -5.87 -6.76 9.25
C LEU A 109 -4.63 -6.39 8.44
N SER A 110 -3.49 -6.25 9.11
CA SER A 110 -2.22 -5.97 8.44
C SER A 110 -1.78 -7.10 7.53
N SER A 111 -2.04 -8.36 7.91
CA SER A 111 -1.81 -9.51 7.04
C SER A 111 -2.59 -9.41 5.74
N VAL A 112 -3.87 -9.04 5.80
CA VAL A 112 -4.73 -8.88 4.60
C VAL A 112 -4.20 -7.75 3.71
N ALA A 113 -3.96 -6.57 4.28
CA ALA A 113 -3.44 -5.42 3.54
C ALA A 113 -2.12 -5.75 2.82
N SER A 114 -1.17 -6.33 3.56
CA SER A 114 0.16 -6.69 3.04
C SER A 114 0.08 -7.72 1.92
N THR A 115 -0.80 -8.72 2.06
CA THR A 115 -0.99 -9.76 1.05
C THR A 115 -1.61 -9.19 -0.22
N LEU A 116 -2.65 -8.36 -0.10
CA LEU A 116 -3.30 -7.73 -1.26
C LEU A 116 -2.34 -6.83 -2.02
N ALA A 117 -1.57 -5.98 -1.32
CA ALA A 117 -0.55 -5.14 -1.93
C ALA A 117 0.52 -5.98 -2.62
N ALA A 118 1.01 -7.02 -1.95
CA ALA A 118 2.03 -7.89 -2.52
C ALA A 118 1.55 -8.60 -3.79
N MET A 119 0.34 -9.15 -3.78
CA MET A 119 -0.25 -9.86 -4.92
C MET A 119 -0.52 -8.92 -6.10
N TYR A 120 -1.09 -7.74 -5.86
CA TYR A 120 -1.35 -6.76 -6.92
C TYR A 120 -0.07 -6.33 -7.62
N HIS A 121 1.00 -6.11 -6.85
CA HIS A 121 2.30 -5.76 -7.39
C HIS A 121 3.14 -6.98 -7.78
N ASP A 122 2.60 -8.20 -7.79
CA ASP A 122 3.35 -9.43 -8.08
C ASP A 122 4.72 -9.54 -7.36
N VAL A 123 4.74 -9.26 -6.06
CA VAL A 123 5.90 -9.46 -5.19
C VAL A 123 5.65 -10.62 -4.24
N LYS A 124 6.72 -11.27 -3.77
CA LYS A 124 6.61 -12.46 -2.93
C LYS A 124 6.18 -12.09 -1.52
N VAL A 125 5.00 -12.55 -1.11
CA VAL A 125 4.56 -12.49 0.29
C VAL A 125 4.88 -13.80 1.00
N TYR A 126 5.32 -13.71 2.26
CA TYR A 126 5.63 -14.88 3.07
C TYR A 126 4.99 -14.82 4.46
N TYR A 127 4.58 -15.99 4.93
CA TYR A 127 4.03 -16.22 6.26
C TYR A 127 5.04 -17.00 7.11
N VAL A 128 5.31 -16.53 8.33
CA VAL A 128 6.21 -17.18 9.29
C VAL A 128 5.37 -17.95 10.31
N LYS A 129 5.57 -19.27 10.35
CA LYS A 129 4.84 -20.15 11.25
C LYS A 129 5.42 -20.04 12.66
N ALA A 130 4.55 -19.85 13.65
CA ALA A 130 4.92 -19.92 15.05
C ALA A 130 5.00 -21.38 15.50
N ASP A 131 5.99 -21.67 16.33
CA ASP A 131 6.13 -22.97 17.00
C ASP A 131 5.33 -22.98 18.31
N ASP A 132 5.27 -21.85 19.02
CA ASP A 132 4.50 -21.68 20.25
C ASP A 132 4.05 -20.23 20.48
N TYR A 133 3.28 -19.98 21.55
CA TYR A 133 2.75 -18.68 21.94
C TYR A 133 3.01 -18.40 23.43
N PRO A 134 3.62 -17.26 23.79
CA PRO A 134 3.91 -16.92 25.18
C PRO A 134 2.65 -16.84 26.06
N THR A 135 2.71 -17.44 27.25
CA THR A 135 1.65 -17.39 28.27
C THR A 135 1.94 -16.41 29.40
N GLU A 136 3.20 -16.01 29.58
CA GLU A 136 3.68 -15.11 30.63
C GLU A 136 4.27 -13.81 30.08
N GLY A 137 4.24 -12.75 30.88
CA GLY A 137 4.68 -11.42 30.47
C GLY A 137 6.17 -11.32 30.11
N LYS A 138 7.05 -12.12 30.73
CA LYS A 138 8.49 -12.10 30.40
C LYS A 138 8.75 -12.63 28.99
N ALA A 139 8.17 -13.79 28.66
CA ALA A 139 8.31 -14.39 27.34
C ALA A 139 7.69 -13.51 26.23
N ILE A 140 6.63 -12.76 26.52
CA ILE A 140 6.06 -11.77 25.56
C ILE A 140 7.06 -10.67 25.23
N ILE A 141 7.78 -10.14 26.22
CA ILE A 141 8.79 -9.09 26.01
C ILE A 141 10.00 -9.65 25.24
N GLU A 142 10.36 -10.92 25.47
CA GLU A 142 11.50 -11.56 24.81
C GLU A 142 11.23 -11.92 23.34
N HIS A 143 10.08 -12.55 23.05
CA HIS A 143 9.77 -13.14 21.74
C HIS A 143 8.73 -12.36 20.92
N GLY A 144 7.93 -11.52 21.57
CA GLY A 144 6.69 -10.99 21.00
C GLY A 144 5.50 -11.91 21.24
N LEU A 145 4.50 -11.86 20.36
CA LEU A 145 3.28 -12.65 20.49
C LEU A 145 3.43 -14.09 20.01
N SER A 146 4.51 -14.40 19.30
CA SER A 146 4.75 -15.72 18.72
C SER A 146 6.19 -16.12 18.98
N ILE A 147 6.41 -17.38 19.34
CA ILE A 147 7.75 -17.97 19.45
C ILE A 147 8.05 -18.69 18.14
N VAL A 148 9.21 -18.42 17.56
CA VAL A 148 9.71 -19.12 16.37
C VAL A 148 11.09 -19.67 16.69
N GLU A 149 11.19 -20.98 16.92
CA GLU A 149 12.45 -21.63 17.25
C GLU A 149 13.30 -21.84 16.00
N LYS A 150 12.65 -22.18 14.88
CA LYS A 150 13.31 -22.48 13.60
C LYS A 150 12.77 -21.58 12.49
N PRO A 151 13.60 -21.19 11.51
CA PRO A 151 13.18 -20.38 10.37
C PRO A 151 12.26 -21.19 9.45
N ASN A 152 10.97 -21.16 9.79
CA ASN A 152 9.88 -21.87 9.12
C ASN A 152 8.91 -20.86 8.52
N TYR A 153 9.02 -20.66 7.21
CA TYR A 153 8.17 -19.75 6.46
C TYR A 153 7.64 -20.42 5.19
N SER A 154 6.50 -19.94 4.72
CA SER A 154 5.89 -20.34 3.45
C SER A 154 5.71 -19.11 2.58
N ILE A 155 6.13 -19.20 1.31
CA ILE A 155 5.83 -18.18 0.30
C ILE A 155 4.46 -18.48 -0.28
N LEU A 156 3.58 -17.48 -0.34
CA LEU A 156 2.26 -17.65 -0.93
C LEU A 156 2.36 -17.47 -2.44
N THR A 157 1.52 -18.20 -3.17
CA THR A 157 1.35 -18.02 -4.60
C THR A 157 0.46 -16.81 -4.88
N ASN A 158 0.95 -15.89 -5.70
CA ASN A 158 0.17 -14.74 -6.14
C ASN A 158 -0.90 -15.14 -7.16
N PHE A 159 -2.02 -14.43 -7.14
CA PHE A 159 -3.02 -14.44 -8.20
C PHE A 159 -3.28 -13.01 -8.67
N THR A 160 -3.77 -12.87 -9.90
CA THR A 160 -4.04 -11.56 -10.49
C THR A 160 -5.24 -10.89 -9.82
N ILE A 161 -5.05 -9.65 -9.37
CA ILE A 161 -6.12 -8.79 -8.88
C ILE A 161 -6.46 -7.80 -10.00
N ASP A 162 -7.63 -7.99 -10.63
CA ASP A 162 -8.07 -7.15 -11.74
C ASP A 162 -8.64 -5.81 -11.24
N ILE A 163 -7.83 -4.76 -11.33
CA ILE A 163 -8.12 -3.39 -10.90
C ILE A 163 -7.87 -2.44 -12.08
N PRO A 164 -8.64 -1.33 -12.21
CA PRO A 164 -8.43 -0.37 -13.28
C PRO A 164 -7.00 0.19 -13.30
N THR A 165 -6.32 0.06 -14.45
CA THR A 165 -4.95 0.55 -14.68
C THR A 165 -4.94 1.78 -15.61
N GLY A 166 -3.74 2.30 -15.88
CA GLY A 166 -3.53 3.44 -16.77
C GLY A 166 -4.31 4.68 -16.34
N ALA A 167 -4.96 5.35 -17.29
CA ALA A 167 -5.72 6.56 -17.04
C ALA A 167 -6.78 6.44 -15.94
N LYS A 168 -7.46 5.28 -15.87
CA LYS A 168 -8.48 5.00 -14.84
C LYS A 168 -7.84 4.84 -13.47
N GLY A 169 -6.69 4.18 -13.38
CA GLY A 169 -5.95 4.02 -12.14
C GLY A 169 -5.43 5.35 -11.60
N ILE A 170 -4.79 6.16 -12.47
CA ILE A 170 -4.31 7.51 -12.14
C ILE A 170 -5.48 8.38 -11.65
N PHE A 171 -6.63 8.32 -12.32
CA PHE A 171 -7.82 9.05 -11.90
C PHE A 171 -8.34 8.60 -10.53
N LEU A 172 -8.40 7.29 -10.26
CA LEU A 172 -8.83 6.77 -8.96
C LEU A 172 -7.90 7.22 -7.82
N ALA A 173 -6.58 7.20 -8.05
CA ALA A 173 -5.60 7.69 -7.08
C ALA A 173 -5.80 9.19 -6.78
N GLU A 174 -6.00 10.02 -7.82
CA GLU A 174 -6.24 11.45 -7.62
C GLU A 174 -7.60 11.73 -6.94
N LEU A 175 -8.64 10.98 -7.31
CA LEU A 175 -9.96 11.10 -6.70
C LEU A 175 -9.93 10.71 -5.22
N TYR A 176 -9.23 9.62 -4.85
CA TYR A 176 -9.05 9.22 -3.46
C TYR A 176 -8.38 10.33 -2.64
N ARG A 177 -7.35 10.98 -3.19
CA ARG A 177 -6.63 12.08 -2.54
C ARG A 177 -7.52 13.32 -2.33
N LYS A 178 -8.40 13.63 -3.29
CA LYS A 178 -9.29 14.80 -3.24
C LYS A 178 -10.62 14.54 -2.52
N GLY A 179 -11.01 13.28 -2.34
CA GLY A 179 -12.31 12.85 -1.81
C GLY A 179 -13.45 12.97 -2.82
N GLU A 180 -13.62 14.14 -3.43
CA GLU A 180 -14.57 14.37 -4.52
C GLU A 180 -13.97 15.23 -5.64
N MET A 181 -14.45 15.03 -6.86
CA MET A 181 -14.05 15.82 -8.04
C MET A 181 -15.26 16.21 -8.87
N THR A 182 -15.23 17.40 -9.46
CA THR A 182 -16.17 17.81 -10.50
C THR A 182 -15.64 17.44 -11.88
N THR A 183 -16.48 17.50 -12.92
CA THR A 183 -15.97 17.27 -14.28
C THR A 183 -14.94 18.32 -14.72
N ASN A 184 -14.97 19.53 -14.16
CA ASN A 184 -13.93 20.53 -14.43
C ASN A 184 -12.60 20.15 -13.78
N ASP A 185 -12.61 19.58 -12.57
CA ASP A 185 -11.40 19.08 -11.92
C ASP A 185 -10.76 17.94 -12.73
N ILE A 186 -11.59 17.08 -13.32
CA ILE A 186 -11.13 15.99 -14.19
C ILE A 186 -10.49 16.54 -15.47
N ILE A 187 -11.11 17.54 -16.13
CA ILE A 187 -10.54 18.18 -17.31
C ILE A 187 -9.17 18.77 -16.98
N LYS A 188 -9.08 19.53 -15.87
CA LYS A 188 -7.84 20.12 -15.41
C LYS A 188 -6.77 19.06 -15.12
N MET A 189 -7.12 17.97 -14.46
CA MET A 189 -6.21 16.84 -14.20
C MET A 189 -5.68 16.21 -15.49
N ILE A 190 -6.53 16.01 -16.51
CA ILE A 190 -6.13 15.46 -17.81
C ILE A 190 -5.13 16.40 -18.51
N GLU A 191 -5.39 17.70 -18.48
CA GLU A 191 -4.53 18.73 -19.08
C GLU A 191 -3.18 18.84 -18.36
N GLU A 192 -3.18 18.87 -17.03
CA GLU A 192 -1.96 19.01 -16.22
C GLU A 192 -1.08 17.76 -16.24
N ARG A 193 -1.68 16.56 -16.15
CA ARG A 193 -0.94 15.30 -16.06
C ARG A 193 -0.73 14.59 -17.40
N LYS A 194 -1.28 15.12 -18.50
CA LYS A 194 -1.28 14.48 -19.83
C LYS A 194 -1.67 13.01 -19.76
N LEU A 195 -2.89 12.78 -19.28
CA LEU A 195 -3.37 11.43 -18.97
C LEU A 195 -3.32 10.52 -20.21
N PRO A 196 -2.62 9.36 -20.18
CA PRO A 196 -2.46 8.51 -21.34
C PRO A 196 -3.81 8.09 -21.96
N GLY A 197 -3.94 8.21 -23.28
CA GLY A 197 -5.18 7.87 -23.99
C GLY A 197 -6.26 8.95 -23.95
N PHE A 198 -5.95 10.11 -23.36
CA PHE A 198 -6.75 11.34 -23.43
C PHE A 198 -5.98 12.51 -24.07
N ASP A 199 -4.86 12.22 -24.74
CA ASP A 199 -4.04 13.20 -25.46
C ASP A 199 -4.86 13.99 -26.47
N ASP A 200 -5.85 13.33 -27.08
CA ASP A 200 -6.78 13.89 -28.03
C ASP A 200 -7.62 15.05 -27.46
N LEU A 201 -7.77 15.15 -26.14
CA LEU A 201 -8.45 16.25 -25.46
C LEU A 201 -7.59 17.52 -25.33
N ASN A 202 -6.27 17.37 -25.44
CA ASN A 202 -5.30 18.47 -25.38
C ASN A 202 -5.03 19.05 -26.78
N GLU A 203 -5.49 18.40 -27.85
CA GLU A 203 -5.27 18.81 -29.23
C GLU A 203 -6.48 19.53 -29.86
N ALA A 204 -6.19 20.49 -30.75
CA ALA A 204 -7.21 21.16 -31.54
C ALA A 204 -7.70 20.26 -32.70
N ILE A 205 -9.02 20.16 -32.88
CA ILE A 205 -9.61 19.45 -34.02
C ILE A 205 -9.84 20.48 -35.14
N LYS A 206 -9.21 20.29 -36.30
CA LYS A 206 -9.36 21.17 -37.48
C LYS A 206 -9.10 22.65 -37.16
N GLY A 207 -8.09 22.93 -36.33
CA GLY A 207 -7.72 24.30 -35.93
C GLY A 207 -8.68 24.97 -34.95
N LYS A 208 -9.63 24.23 -34.36
CA LYS A 208 -10.52 24.72 -33.29
C LYS A 208 -10.36 23.88 -32.03
N GLU A 209 -10.36 24.55 -30.87
CA GLU A 209 -10.42 23.86 -29.58
C GLU A 209 -11.68 23.00 -29.48
N ARG A 210 -11.56 21.85 -28.82
CA ARG A 210 -12.73 21.00 -28.54
C ARG A 210 -13.72 21.76 -27.66
N THR A 211 -14.99 21.68 -28.03
CA THR A 211 -16.08 22.18 -27.19
C THR A 211 -16.11 21.43 -25.85
N LEU A 212 -16.60 22.12 -24.81
CA LEU A 212 -16.78 21.49 -23.50
C LEU A 212 -17.64 20.22 -23.59
N ASN A 213 -18.73 20.23 -24.37
CA ASN A 213 -19.57 19.06 -24.58
C ASN A 213 -18.81 17.85 -25.14
N ASN A 214 -17.91 18.07 -26.11
CA ASN A 214 -17.10 16.98 -26.67
C ASN A 214 -16.13 16.41 -25.64
N LYS A 215 -15.47 17.27 -24.83
CA LYS A 215 -14.61 16.83 -23.73
C LYS A 215 -15.41 15.99 -22.72
N LEU A 216 -16.61 16.46 -22.34
CA LEU A 216 -17.48 15.76 -21.38
C LEU A 216 -17.92 14.38 -21.88
N VAL A 217 -18.32 14.24 -23.15
CA VAL A 217 -18.71 12.94 -23.73
C VAL A 217 -17.53 11.97 -23.68
N ARG A 218 -16.33 12.42 -24.06
CA ARG A 218 -15.11 11.61 -24.03
C ARG A 218 -14.75 11.16 -22.62
N ILE A 219 -14.81 12.04 -21.63
CA ILE A 219 -14.56 11.72 -20.21
C ILE A 219 -15.61 10.73 -19.69
N ASN A 220 -16.89 10.97 -19.96
CA ASN A 220 -17.95 10.07 -19.48
C ASN A 220 -17.77 8.66 -20.08
N MET A 221 -17.50 8.53 -21.37
CA MET A 221 -17.39 7.23 -22.04
C MET A 221 -16.04 6.55 -21.85
N GLY A 222 -14.94 7.30 -21.82
CA GLY A 222 -13.59 6.74 -21.74
C GLY A 222 -13.08 6.52 -20.31
N LEU A 223 -13.60 7.26 -19.33
CA LEU A 223 -13.11 7.24 -17.95
C LEU A 223 -14.19 6.77 -16.98
N LEU A 224 -15.32 7.49 -16.92
CA LEU A 224 -16.27 7.36 -15.82
C LEU A 224 -17.20 6.15 -15.94
N ARG A 225 -17.71 5.84 -17.15
CA ARG A 225 -18.74 4.81 -17.33
C ARG A 225 -18.35 3.45 -16.76
N ASP A 226 -17.15 2.98 -17.06
CA ASP A 226 -16.72 1.66 -16.59
C ASP A 226 -16.42 1.67 -15.09
N LEU A 227 -15.90 2.79 -14.57
CA LEU A 227 -15.62 2.93 -13.14
C LEU A 227 -16.91 2.97 -12.32
N GLU A 228 -17.92 3.70 -12.80
CA GLU A 228 -19.26 3.76 -12.20
C GLU A 228 -19.96 2.40 -12.31
N HIS A 229 -19.94 1.77 -13.49
CA HIS A 229 -20.53 0.44 -13.69
C HIS A 229 -19.92 -0.63 -12.77
N ASN A 230 -18.61 -0.56 -12.53
CA ASN A 230 -17.90 -1.47 -11.64
C ASN A 230 -17.88 -1.01 -10.17
N ASN A 231 -18.64 0.03 -9.82
CA ASN A 231 -18.79 0.55 -8.46
C ASN A 231 -17.47 1.04 -7.81
N TYR A 232 -16.53 1.56 -8.61
CA TYR A 232 -15.34 2.24 -8.09
C TYR A 232 -15.63 3.71 -7.74
N ILE A 233 -16.64 4.30 -8.38
CA ILE A 233 -17.07 5.68 -8.17
C ILE A 233 -18.59 5.77 -8.14
N GLU A 234 -19.09 6.85 -7.55
CA GLU A 234 -20.48 7.29 -7.62
C GLU A 234 -20.54 8.68 -8.27
N VAL A 235 -21.55 8.89 -9.12
CA VAL A 235 -21.77 10.19 -9.79
C VAL A 235 -23.09 10.81 -9.34
N GLU A 236 -22.99 11.86 -8.56
CA GLU A 236 -24.15 12.63 -8.07
C GLU A 236 -24.37 13.91 -8.87
N LYS A 237 -25.63 14.31 -9.04
CA LYS A 237 -25.97 15.64 -9.57
C LYS A 237 -26.25 16.59 -8.41
N ARG A 238 -25.44 17.64 -8.27
CA ARG A 238 -25.67 18.75 -7.34
C ARG A 238 -25.97 20.02 -8.13
N GLY A 239 -27.26 20.26 -8.38
CA GLY A 239 -27.72 21.34 -9.26
C GLY A 239 -27.27 21.11 -10.71
N ARG A 240 -26.51 22.05 -11.27
CA ARG A 240 -25.95 21.94 -12.64
C ARG A 240 -24.62 21.16 -12.71
N LYS A 241 -24.02 20.83 -11.57
CA LYS A 241 -22.72 20.17 -11.50
C LYS A 241 -22.87 18.66 -11.28
N LYS A 242 -22.00 17.88 -11.92
CA LYS A 242 -21.75 16.49 -11.57
C LYS A 242 -20.62 16.44 -10.54
N ILE A 243 -20.86 15.75 -9.43
CA ILE A 243 -19.87 15.45 -8.39
C ILE A 243 -19.57 13.97 -8.49
N ILE A 244 -18.29 13.65 -8.63
CA ILE A 244 -17.78 12.29 -8.67
C ILE A 244 -17.16 12.00 -7.31
N LYS A 245 -17.61 10.93 -6.66
CA LYS A 245 -17.12 10.48 -5.35
C LYS A 245 -16.51 9.09 -5.48
N ILE A 246 -15.51 8.82 -4.66
CA ILE A 246 -14.94 7.48 -4.57
C ILE A 246 -15.78 6.60 -3.67
N THR A 247 -15.92 5.32 -4.01
CA THR A 247 -16.53 4.32 -3.14
C THR A 247 -15.46 3.64 -2.27
N ASP A 248 -15.88 2.78 -1.34
CA ASP A 248 -14.94 1.92 -0.60
C ASP A 248 -14.12 1.04 -1.55
N LYS A 249 -14.77 0.42 -2.56
CA LYS A 249 -14.08 -0.39 -3.58
C LYS A 249 -13.07 0.46 -4.37
N GLY A 250 -13.46 1.68 -4.74
CA GLY A 250 -12.58 2.70 -5.34
C GLY A 250 -11.35 2.98 -4.49
N SER A 251 -11.56 3.15 -3.18
CA SER A 251 -10.50 3.48 -2.22
C SER A 251 -9.48 2.35 -2.10
N TYR A 252 -9.93 1.09 -1.99
CA TYR A 252 -9.04 -0.07 -2.00
C TYR A 252 -8.22 -0.18 -3.29
N ALA A 253 -8.88 -0.04 -4.44
CA ALA A 253 -8.22 -0.05 -5.75
C ALA A 253 -7.17 1.04 -5.86
N ALA A 254 -7.54 2.27 -5.49
CA ALA A 254 -6.65 3.40 -5.49
C ALA A 254 -5.43 3.13 -4.58
N CYS A 255 -5.64 2.69 -3.33
CA CYS A 255 -4.56 2.37 -2.38
C CYS A 255 -3.57 1.31 -2.90
N LEU A 256 -4.08 0.31 -3.63
CA LEU A 256 -3.25 -0.72 -4.29
C LEU A 256 -2.42 -0.14 -5.43
N ILE A 257 -2.98 0.77 -6.22
CA ILE A 257 -2.28 1.42 -7.34
C ILE A 257 -1.02 2.17 -6.85
N GLY A 258 -1.05 2.76 -5.66
CA GLY A 258 0.16 3.26 -4.99
C GLY A 258 0.75 4.59 -5.51
N GLU A 259 0.16 5.22 -6.54
CA GLU A 259 0.64 6.48 -7.17
C GLU A 259 0.37 7.77 -6.35
N TYR A 260 0.53 7.72 -5.03
CA TYR A 260 0.10 8.81 -4.12
C TYR A 260 1.13 9.86 -3.79
N THR A 261 2.29 9.81 -4.41
CA THR A 261 3.45 10.53 -3.93
C THR A 261 3.84 11.58 -4.97
N GLU A 262 3.87 12.83 -4.53
CA GLU A 262 4.26 14.02 -5.32
C GLU A 262 5.69 13.93 -5.92
N ASN A 263 6.41 12.83 -5.69
CA ASN A 263 7.82 12.64 -6.02
C ASN A 263 8.13 11.37 -6.85
N PHE A 264 7.14 10.65 -7.40
CA PHE A 264 7.44 9.49 -8.24
C PHE A 264 7.05 9.76 -9.69
N PRO A 265 7.99 9.58 -10.64
CA PRO A 265 7.67 9.72 -12.07
C PRO A 265 6.59 8.69 -12.43
N SER A 266 5.61 9.15 -13.20
CA SER A 266 4.55 8.30 -13.73
C SER A 266 5.15 7.04 -14.35
N LEU A 267 4.62 5.88 -13.96
CA LEU A 267 4.96 4.60 -14.59
C LEU A 267 4.46 4.65 -16.03
N SER A 268 5.34 5.09 -16.92
CA SER A 268 5.21 4.93 -18.36
C SER A 268 6.00 3.69 -18.75
N SER A 269 5.28 2.58 -18.90
CA SER A 269 5.68 1.44 -19.73
C SER A 269 4.44 0.84 -20.35
#